data_AF-A0A254UQ68-F1
#
_entry.id   AF-A0A254UQ68-F1
#
_cell.length_a   1.000
_cell.length_b   1.000
_cell.length_c   1.000
_cell.angle_alpha   90.00
_cell.angle_beta   90.00
_cell.angle_gamma   90.00
#
_symmetry.space_group_name_H-M   'P 1'
#
loop_
_entity.id
_entity.type
_entity.pdbx_description
1 polymer ?
#
loop_
_entity_poly.entity_id
_entity_poly.type
_entity_poly.pdbx_seq_one_letter_code
_entity_poly.pdbx_strand_id
1 'polypeptide(L)' 'MSDINALSFEEAMKALEEVVGKLEHGDVPLDESIKLYERGAKLKEHCAKLLKEAEARVEKITLNADGAPQGTAPAEGL' A
#
# COMPACT_ATOMS: atom_id res chain seq x y z
N MET A 1 1.06 19.68 -2.57
CA MET A 1 0.46 18.46 -1.97
C MET A 1 1.39 17.32 -2.31
N SER A 2 1.96 16.63 -1.32
CA SER A 2 2.81 15.47 -1.59
C SER A 2 2.03 14.41 -2.37
N ASP A 3 2.65 13.88 -3.43
CA ASP A 3 2.08 12.77 -4.19
C ASP A 3 2.04 11.53 -3.29
N ILE A 4 0.82 11.05 -2.98
CA ILE A 4 0.62 9.89 -2.11
C ILE A 4 1.31 8.65 -2.69
N ASN A 5 1.38 8.53 -4.02
CA ASN A 5 1.96 7.37 -4.68
C ASN A 5 3.49 7.27 -4.49
N ALA A 6 4.14 8.36 -4.10
CA ALA A 6 5.58 8.41 -3.89
C ALA A 6 6.00 8.11 -2.44
N LEU A 7 5.03 7.99 -1.51
CA LEU A 7 5.31 7.77 -0.09
C LEU A 7 5.74 6.33 0.18
N SER A 8 6.66 6.14 1.12
CA SER A 8 6.90 4.83 1.74
C SER A 8 5.66 4.37 2.54
N PHE A 9 5.64 3.10 2.96
CA PHE A 9 4.55 2.59 3.79
C PHE A 9 4.46 3.36 5.12
N GLU A 10 5.60 3.58 5.77
CA GLU A 10 5.72 4.28 7.05
C GLU A 10 5.29 5.74 6.94
N GLU A 11 5.68 6.41 5.86
CA GLU A 11 5.27 7.79 5.59
C GLU A 11 3.77 7.90 5.33
N ALA A 12 3.21 6.98 4.54
CA ALA A 12 1.79 6.93 4.26
C ALA A 12 0.97 6.59 5.51
N MET A 13 1.44 5.67 6.35
CA MET A 13 0.80 5.35 7.62
C MET A 13 0.81 6.53 8.58
N LYS A 14 1.95 7.19 8.76
CA LYS A 14 2.03 8.39 9.59
C LYS A 14 1.06 9.48 9.12
N ALA A 15 1.01 9.72 7.81
CA ALA A 15 0.06 10.68 7.24
C ALA A 15 -1.41 10.26 7.45
N LEU A 16 -1.70 8.95 7.45
CA LEU A 16 -3.05 8.42 7.72
C LEU A 16 -3.44 8.61 9.18
N GLU A 17 -2.53 8.33 10.11
CA GLU A 17 -2.73 8.57 11.55
C GLU A 17 -3.01 10.05 11.84
N GLU A 18 -2.26 10.96 11.21
CA GLU A 18 -2.50 12.40 11.32
C GLU A 18 -3.89 12.82 10.81
N VAL A 19 -4.36 12.20 9.72
CA VAL A 19 -5.71 12.45 9.18
C VAL A 19 -6.78 11.93 10.13
N VAL A 20 -6.63 10.70 10.64
CA VAL A 20 -7.57 10.10 11.58
C VAL A 20 -7.64 10.92 12.87
N GLY A 21 -6.50 11.29 13.45
CA GLY A 21 -6.46 12.09 14.67
C GLY A 21 -7.15 13.45 14.52
N LYS A 22 -7.08 14.08 13.34
CA LYS A 22 -7.82 15.32 13.06
C LYS A 22 -9.33 15.10 12.98
N LEU A 23 -9.76 14.01 12.33
CA LEU A 23 -11.18 13.66 12.24
C LEU A 23 -11.78 13.32 13.61
N GLU A 24 -11.02 12.62 14.46
CA GLU A 24 -11.45 12.25 15.81
C GLU A 24 -11.57 13.45 16.77
N HIS A 25 -10.79 14.52 16.54
CA HIS A 25 -10.86 15.72 17.37
C HIS A 25 -12.19 16.47 17.24
N GLY A 26 -12.93 16.29 16.14
CA GLY A 26 -14.29 16.81 15.97
C GLY A 26 -14.42 18.32 15.72
N ASP A 27 -13.37 19.11 15.93
CA ASP A 27 -13.37 20.58 15.73
C ASP A 27 -13.07 21.03 14.29
N VAL A 28 -13.24 20.13 13.31
CA VAL A 28 -12.91 20.40 11.91
C VAL A 28 -14.19 20.75 11.12
N PRO A 29 -14.23 21.88 10.38
CA PRO A 29 -15.37 22.22 9.52
C PRO A 29 -15.74 21.08 8.56
N LEU A 30 -17.02 20.97 8.21
CA LEU A 30 -17.53 19.89 7.35
C LEU A 30 -16.74 19.73 6.04
N ASP A 31 -16.50 20.83 5.33
CA ASP A 31 -15.76 20.82 4.06
C ASP A 31 -14.32 20.31 4.21
N GLU A 32 -13.69 20.59 5.35
CA GLU A 32 -12.34 20.10 5.65
C GLU A 32 -12.38 18.65 6.10
N SER A 33 -13.41 18.24 6.85
CA SER A 33 -13.65 16.84 7.21
C SER A 33 -13.81 15.94 5.98
N ILE A 34 -14.51 16.42 4.94
CA ILE A 34 -14.65 15.70 3.66
C ILE A 34 -13.28 15.53 2.99
N LYS A 35 -12.46 16.60 2.93
CA LYS A 35 -11.11 16.55 2.34
C LYS A 35 -10.18 15.61 3.11
N LEU A 36 -10.25 15.62 4.44
CA LEU A 36 -9.51 14.70 5.30
C LEU A 36 -9.92 13.26 5.02
N TYR A 37 -11.22 12.97 4.92
CA TYR A 37 -11.73 11.65 4.59
C TYR A 37 -11.22 11.16 3.22
N GLU A 38 -11.33 11.99 2.17
CA GLU A 38 -10.83 11.65 0.83
C GLU A 38 -9.32 11.38 0.83
N ARG A 39 -8.54 12.18 1.56
CA ARG A 39 -7.11 11.96 1.73
C ARG A 39 -6.82 10.66 2.46
N GLY A 40 -7.54 10.39 3.56
CA GLY A 40 -7.41 9.16 4.33
C GLY A 40 -7.73 7.91 3.50
N ALA A 41 -8.76 7.97 2.66
CA ALA A 41 -9.12 6.88 1.75
C ALA A 41 -7.99 6.57 0.75
N LYS A 42 -7.38 7.60 0.16
CA LYS A 42 -6.23 7.45 -0.75
C LYS A 42 -4.99 6.89 -0.05
N LEU A 43 -4.70 7.36 1.16
CA LEU A 43 -3.59 6.85 1.97
C LEU A 43 -3.80 5.37 2.32
N LYS A 44 -5.01 4.98 2.72
CA LYS A 44 -5.37 3.58 2.98
C LYS A 44 -5.16 2.70 1.75
N GLU A 45 -5.62 3.15 0.58
CA GLU A 45 -5.45 2.42 -0.67
C GLU A 45 -3.96 2.21 -1.00
N HIS A 46 -3.15 3.26 -0.85
CA HIS A 46 -1.70 3.18 -1.07
C HIS A 46 -1.01 2.22 -0.09
N CYS A 47 -1.33 2.29 1.20
CA CYS A 47 -0.80 1.34 2.19
C CYS A 47 -1.15 -0.11 1.83
N ALA A 48 -2.41 -0.37 1.45
CA ALA A 48 -2.84 -1.71 1.04
C ALA A 48 -2.09 -2.22 -0.20
N LYS A 49 -1.83 -1.33 -1.17
CA LYS A 49 -1.04 -1.65 -2.36
C LYS A 49 0.40 -2.05 -1.99
N LEU A 50 1.06 -1.27 -1.15
CA LEU A 50 2.43 -1.56 -0.72
C LEU A 50 2.53 -2.88 0.06
N LEU A 51 1.57 -3.17 0.94
CA LEU A 51 1.50 -4.45 1.65
C LEU A 51 1.35 -5.63 0.69
N LYS A 52 0.44 -5.53 -0.28
CA LYS A 52 0.24 -6.56 -1.31
C LYS A 52 1.50 -6.81 -2.13
N GLU A 53 2.23 -5.75 -2.48
CA GLU A 53 3.51 -5.87 -3.19
C GLU A 53 4.58 -6.54 -2.32
N ALA A 54 4.63 -6.22 -1.03
CA ALA A 54 5.54 -6.87 -0.08
C ALA A 54 5.22 -8.36 0.10
N GLU A 55 3.94 -8.72 0.28
CA GLU A 55 3.47 -10.10 0.37
C GLU A 55 3.86 -10.92 -0.86
N ALA A 56 3.58 -10.40 -2.07
CA ALA A 56 3.93 -11.07 -3.32
C ALA A 56 5.45 -11.28 -3.49
N ARG A 57 6.27 -10.40 -2.92
CA ARG A 57 7.74 -10.57 -2.92
C ARG A 57 8.17 -11.67 -1.94
N VAL A 58 7.57 -11.73 -0.76
CA VAL A 58 7.85 -12.78 0.23
C VAL A 58 7.45 -14.15 -0.31
N GLU A 59 6.26 -14.27 -0.90
CA GLU A 59 5.76 -15.52 -1.48
C GLU A 59 6.72 -16.08 -2.55
N LYS A 60 7.23 -15.22 -3.45
CA LYS A 60 8.24 -15.60 -4.44
C LYS A 60 9.54 -16.10 -3.81
N ILE A 61 9.99 -15.50 -2.70
CA ILE A 61 11.21 -15.94 -2.00
C ILE A 61 10.98 -17.31 -1.35
N THR A 62 9.83 -17.52 -0.69
CA THR A 62 9.48 -18.79 -0.04
C THR A 62 9.36 -19.93 -1.06
N LEU A 63 8.67 -19.72 -2.19
CA LEU A 63 8.56 -20.72 -3.27
C LEU A 63 9.94 -21.16 -3.81
N ASN A 64 10.93 -20.26 -3.80
CA ASN A 64 12.30 -20.60 -4.20
C ASN A 64 13.08 -21.35 -3.11
N ALA A 65 12.75 -21.16 -1.83
CA ALA A 65 13.47 -21.74 -0.69
C ALA A 65 13.07 -23.21 -0.41
N ASP A 66 11.82 -23.59 -0.71
CA ASP A 66 11.31 -24.96 -0.55
C ASP A 66 11.57 -25.86 -1.78
N GLY A 67 12.34 -25.38 -2.76
CA GLY A 67 13.08 -26.25 -3.68
C GLY A 67 12.35 -26.81 -4.90
N ALA A 68 11.29 -26.15 -5.41
CA ALA A 68 10.67 -26.54 -6.68
C ALA A 68 10.96 -25.48 -7.79
N PRO A 69 11.64 -25.85 -8.90
CA PRO A 69 11.80 -24.94 -10.04
C PRO A 69 10.47 -24.76 -10.77
N GLN A 70 10.07 -23.51 -11.05
CA GLN A 70 9.13 -23.29 -12.15
C GLN A 70 9.92 -23.49 -13.45
N GLY A 71 9.86 -24.72 -13.96
CA GLY A 71 10.54 -25.14 -15.18
C GLY A 71 10.29 -24.14 -16.29
N THR A 72 11.37 -23.77 -16.97
CA THR A 72 11.37 -23.00 -18.20
C THR A 72 10.54 -23.73 -19.24
N ALA A 73 9.57 -23.06 -19.85
CA ALA A 73 8.92 -23.58 -21.05
C ALA A 73 10.00 -23.97 -22.09
N PRO A 74 9.99 -25.19 -22.65
CA PRO A 74 10.91 -25.53 -23.73
C PRO A 74 10.56 -24.65 -24.94
N ALA A 75 11.55 -23.88 -25.41
CA ALA A 75 11.49 -23.27 -26.74
C ALA A 75 11.50 -24.38 -27.81
N GLU A 76 10.78 -24.15 -28.91
CA GLU A 76 10.43 -25.15 -29.92
C GLU A 76 11.57 -26.03 -30.44
N GLY A 77 11.22 -27.28 -30.77
CA GLY A 77 12.10 -28.23 -31.42
C GLY A 77 11.49 -29.61 -31.67
N LEU A 78 10.37 -29.69 -32.40
CA LEU A 78 10.11 -30.73 -33.41
C LEU A 78 8.98 -30.31 -34.36
#